data_AF-A0A365QUI3-F1
#
_entry.id   AF-A0A365QUI3-F1
#
_cell.length_a   1.000
_cell.length_b   1.000
_cell.length_c   1.000
_cell.angle_alpha   90.00
_cell.angle_beta   90.00
_cell.angle_gamma   90.00
#
_symmetry.space_group_name_H-M   'P 1'
#
loop_
_entity.id
_entity.type
_entity.pdbx_description
1 polymer ?
#
loop_
_entity_poly.entity_id
_entity_poly.type
_entity_poly.pdbx_seq_one_letter_code
_entity_poly.pdbx_strand_id
1 'polypeptide(L)'
;MSVSIMDQDIQNMLCRYRDRDIGLQQLRAWLDSQGARVEAQISRGQLLKLRRGSEAQSNGAVAQLLPACTHCLGIGLPKQFVSRTEYQQYSQRRDAALASGSLTEIAPPSFDSEGAGSAGSVMYYRCTHCHSIWAFVEPEKAENGSWNRVI
;
A
#
# COMPACT_ATOMS: atom_id res chain seq x y z
N MET A 1 -8.94 23.99 -4.27
CA MET A 1 -7.61 23.37 -4.09
C MET A 1 -7.41 22.43 -5.25
N SER A 2 -6.45 22.71 -6.13
CA SER A 2 -6.17 21.90 -7.32
C SER A 2 -5.59 20.56 -6.85
N VAL A 3 -6.35 19.47 -7.03
CA VAL A 3 -5.77 18.12 -6.99
C VAL A 3 -4.76 18.09 -8.12
N SER A 4 -3.47 18.12 -7.78
CA SER A 4 -2.41 17.85 -8.75
C SER A 4 -2.65 16.45 -9.27
N ILE A 5 -3.29 16.33 -10.43
CA ILE A 5 -3.46 15.05 -11.12
C ILE A 5 -2.05 14.63 -11.49
N MET A 6 -1.58 13.55 -10.85
CA MET A 6 -0.29 12.97 -11.18
C MET A 6 -0.28 12.63 -12.67
N ASP A 7 0.82 12.94 -13.32
CA ASP A 7 1.06 12.60 -14.72
C ASP A 7 0.74 11.12 -14.95
N GLN A 8 -0.02 10.87 -16.02
CA GLN A 8 -0.57 9.55 -16.31
C GLN A 8 0.53 8.50 -16.52
N ASP A 9 1.68 8.87 -17.08
CA ASP A 9 2.79 7.92 -17.27
C ASP A 9 3.43 7.55 -15.93
N ILE A 10 3.59 8.52 -15.03
CA ILE A 10 4.09 8.28 -13.67
C ILE A 10 3.15 7.32 -12.95
N GLN A 11 1.84 7.62 -12.97
CA GLN A 11 0.84 6.76 -12.36
C GLN A 11 0.85 5.34 -12.98
N ASN A 12 0.90 5.24 -14.31
CA ASN A 12 0.93 3.96 -15.02
C ASN A 12 2.16 3.13 -14.64
N MET A 13 3.34 3.74 -14.55
CA MET A 13 4.56 3.02 -14.18
C MET A 13 4.54 2.54 -12.73
N LEU A 14 4.01 3.33 -11.82
CA LEU A 14 3.80 2.90 -10.44
C LEU A 14 2.77 1.75 -10.36
N CYS A 15 1.68 1.80 -11.13
CA CYS A 15 0.71 0.70 -11.23
C CYS A 15 1.35 -0.58 -11.76
N ARG A 16 2.11 -0.52 -12.86
CA ARG A 16 2.82 -1.69 -13.42
C ARG A 16 3.78 -2.32 -12.42
N TYR A 17 4.47 -1.50 -11.62
CA TYR A 17 5.34 -2.00 -10.56
C TYR A 17 4.54 -2.69 -9.45
N ARG A 18 3.46 -2.07 -8.96
CA ARG A 18 2.55 -2.67 -7.96
C ARG A 18 2.00 -4.01 -8.45
N ASP A 19 1.60 -4.06 -9.70
CA ASP A 19 0.95 -5.21 -10.34
C ASP A 19 1.96 -6.31 -10.73
N ARG A 20 3.26 -6.07 -10.48
CA ARG A 20 4.39 -6.96 -10.78
C ARG A 20 4.64 -7.19 -12.27
N ASP A 21 4.12 -6.33 -13.14
CA ASP A 21 4.43 -6.31 -14.58
C ASP A 21 5.86 -5.86 -14.85
N ILE A 22 6.45 -5.08 -13.93
CA ILE A 22 7.84 -4.65 -13.97
C ILE A 22 8.50 -4.84 -12.61
N GLY A 23 9.80 -5.10 -12.63
CA GLY A 23 10.62 -5.17 -11.42
C GLY A 23 11.07 -3.80 -10.92
N LEU A 24 11.56 -3.75 -9.67
CA LEU A 24 12.06 -2.51 -9.04
C LEU A 24 13.19 -1.85 -9.85
N GLN A 25 14.08 -2.64 -10.45
CA GLN A 25 15.17 -2.12 -11.27
C GLN A 25 14.67 -1.42 -12.54
N GLN A 26 13.62 -1.96 -13.17
CA GLN A 26 13.00 -1.33 -14.35
C GLN A 26 12.29 -0.02 -13.97
N LEU A 27 11.60 0.00 -12.82
CA LEU A 27 11.01 1.23 -12.29
C LEU A 27 12.09 2.30 -12.05
N ARG A 28 13.22 1.94 -11.43
CA ARG A 28 14.34 2.86 -11.16
C ARG A 28 14.94 3.44 -12.43
N ALA A 29 15.27 2.58 -13.40
CA ALA A 29 15.80 3.02 -14.68
C ALA A 29 14.85 4.00 -15.38
N TRP A 30 13.54 3.73 -15.31
CA TRP A 30 12.54 4.64 -15.85
C TRP A 30 12.48 5.98 -15.09
N LEU A 31 12.45 5.97 -13.75
CA LEU A 31 12.44 7.18 -12.93
C LEU A 31 13.67 8.06 -13.15
N ASP A 32 14.83 7.46 -13.42
CA ASP A 32 16.06 8.18 -13.71
C ASP A 32 16.02 8.81 -15.12
N SER A 33 15.43 8.13 -16.11
CA SER A 33 15.22 8.69 -17.45
C SER A 33 14.25 9.88 -17.49
N GLN A 34 13.34 9.98 -16.50
CA GLN A 34 12.29 11.01 -16.45
C GLN A 34 12.58 12.15 -15.45
N GLY A 35 13.83 12.24 -14.97
CA GLY A 35 14.27 13.03 -13.80
C GLY A 35 13.46 14.29 -13.48
N ALA A 36 13.54 15.33 -14.32
CA ALA A 36 12.89 16.61 -14.05
C ALA A 36 11.35 16.53 -13.97
N ARG A 37 10.72 15.71 -14.81
CA ARG A 37 9.26 15.53 -14.84
C ARG A 37 8.75 14.89 -13.55
N VAL A 38 9.49 13.91 -13.05
CA VAL A 38 9.16 13.18 -11.83
C VAL A 38 9.42 14.04 -10.59
N GLU A 39 10.54 14.76 -10.55
CA GLU A 39 10.91 15.64 -9.44
C GLU A 39 9.93 16.81 -9.22
N ALA A 40 9.24 17.23 -10.27
CA ALA A 40 8.19 18.25 -10.17
C ALA A 40 6.91 17.77 -9.45
N GLN A 41 6.69 16.45 -9.36
CA GLN A 41 5.40 15.88 -8.92
C GLN A 41 5.53 14.97 -7.70
N ILE A 42 6.67 14.31 -7.54
CA ILE A 42 6.94 13.40 -6.43
C ILE A 42 7.86 14.10 -5.44
N SER A 43 7.48 14.12 -4.17
CA SER A 43 8.33 14.71 -3.13
C SER A 43 9.68 13.99 -3.05
N ARG A 44 10.75 14.75 -2.76
CA ARG A 44 12.12 14.23 -2.68
C ARG A 44 12.25 13.00 -1.77
N GLY A 45 11.52 12.98 -0.65
CA GLY A 45 11.52 11.85 0.27
C GLY A 45 10.98 10.55 -0.36
N GLN A 46 9.89 10.62 -1.12
CA GLN A 46 9.36 9.45 -1.83
C GLN A 46 10.27 9.02 -2.97
N LEU A 47 10.86 9.99 -3.69
CA LEU A 47 11.82 9.67 -4.76
C LEU A 47 13.05 8.94 -4.25
N LEU A 48 13.58 9.35 -3.10
CA LEU A 48 14.71 8.66 -2.48
C LEU A 48 14.37 7.21 -2.13
N LYS A 49 13.17 6.95 -1.59
CA LYS A 49 12.70 5.59 -1.32
C LYS A 49 12.61 4.76 -2.60
N LEU A 50 12.01 5.30 -3.67
CA LEU A 50 11.87 4.59 -4.95
C LEU A 50 13.23 4.30 -5.62
N ARG A 51 14.12 5.29 -5.65
CA ARG A 51 15.43 5.19 -6.31
C ARG A 51 16.45 4.35 -5.53
N ARG A 52 16.44 4.42 -4.19
CA ARG A 52 17.53 3.89 -3.35
C ARG A 52 17.09 3.03 -2.18
N GLY A 53 15.81 2.98 -1.86
CA GLY A 53 15.31 2.23 -0.70
C GLY A 53 15.33 0.71 -0.90
N SER A 54 15.01 -0.04 0.15
CA SER A 54 14.68 -1.46 0.00
C SER A 54 13.38 -1.65 -0.81
N GLU A 55 13.04 -2.90 -1.15
CA GLU A 55 11.76 -3.19 -1.79
C GLU A 55 10.58 -2.79 -0.90
N ALA A 56 10.67 -3.03 0.41
CA ALA A 56 9.69 -2.59 1.39
C ALA A 56 9.49 -1.07 1.38
N GLN A 57 10.60 -0.31 1.40
CA GLN A 57 10.55 1.15 1.36
C GLN A 57 9.98 1.68 0.05
N SER A 58 10.30 1.03 -1.07
CA SER A 58 9.77 1.37 -2.39
C SER A 58 8.27 1.09 -2.48
N ASN A 59 7.82 -0.06 -1.97
CA ASN A 59 6.41 -0.44 -1.92
C ASN A 59 5.62 0.52 -1.02
N GLY A 60 6.14 0.87 0.15
CA GLY A 60 5.54 1.88 1.02
C GLY A 60 5.46 3.27 0.38
N ALA A 61 6.41 3.62 -0.50
CA ALA A 61 6.32 4.86 -1.28
C ALA A 61 5.22 4.78 -2.35
N VAL A 62 5.11 3.68 -3.08
CA VAL A 62 4.02 3.43 -4.04
C VAL A 62 2.66 3.47 -3.35
N ALA A 63 2.56 2.86 -2.17
CA ALA A 63 1.39 2.87 -1.29
C ALA A 63 1.02 4.27 -0.78
N GLN A 64 1.85 5.30 -0.97
CA GLN A 64 1.51 6.69 -0.63
C GLN A 64 1.22 7.52 -1.89
N LEU A 65 1.79 7.15 -3.03
CA LEU A 65 1.67 7.87 -4.30
C LEU A 65 0.44 7.46 -5.10
N LEU A 66 0.08 6.18 -5.11
CA LEU A 66 -1.12 5.71 -5.81
C LEU A 66 -2.36 5.87 -4.94
N PRO A 67 -3.49 6.36 -5.44
CA PRO A 67 -4.73 6.40 -4.66
C PRO A 67 -5.25 4.98 -4.38
N ALA A 68 -5.93 4.80 -3.25
CA ALA A 68 -6.70 3.58 -2.99
C ALA A 68 -8.00 3.64 -3.82
N CYS A 69 -8.43 2.51 -4.38
CA CYS A 69 -9.71 2.48 -5.10
C CYS A 69 -10.90 2.59 -4.15
N THR A 70 -12.09 2.86 -4.69
CA THR A 70 -13.34 2.98 -3.95
C THR A 70 -13.66 1.74 -3.11
N HIS A 71 -13.33 0.53 -3.58
CA HIS A 71 -13.52 -0.70 -2.84
C HIS A 71 -12.62 -0.78 -1.59
N CYS A 72 -11.35 -0.39 -1.71
CA CYS A 72 -10.44 -0.29 -0.55
C CYS A 72 -10.92 0.79 0.44
N LEU A 73 -11.34 1.94 -0.08
CA LEU A 73 -11.83 3.05 0.75
C LEU A 73 -13.14 2.71 1.47
N GLY A 74 -13.95 1.81 0.91
CA GLY A 74 -15.14 1.27 1.58
C GLY A 74 -14.82 0.47 2.85
N ILE A 75 -13.63 -0.14 2.94
CA ILE A 75 -13.15 -0.79 4.16
C ILE A 75 -12.70 0.28 5.15
N GLY A 76 -11.84 1.19 4.71
CA GLY A 76 -11.44 2.36 5.48
C GLY A 76 -10.03 2.85 5.14
N LEU A 77 -9.65 3.96 5.77
CA LEU A 77 -8.34 4.59 5.57
C LEU A 77 -7.25 3.84 6.37
N PRO A 78 -5.98 3.90 5.94
CA PRO A 78 -4.87 3.35 6.70
C PRO A 78 -4.77 4.01 8.09
N LYS A 79 -4.74 3.22 9.17
CA LYS A 79 -4.58 3.72 10.55
C LYS A 79 -4.26 2.62 11.56
N GLN A 80 -3.66 3.05 12.68
CA GLN A 80 -3.75 2.34 13.96
C GLN A 80 -5.15 2.52 14.54
N PHE A 81 -5.75 1.44 15.05
CA PHE A 81 -7.05 1.53 15.68
C PHE A 81 -6.94 2.19 17.05
N VAL A 82 -7.89 3.07 17.37
CA VAL A 82 -7.92 3.76 18.68
C VAL A 82 -8.67 2.98 19.74
N SER A 83 -9.44 1.96 19.33
CA SER A 83 -10.24 1.11 20.23
C SER A 83 -10.52 -0.25 19.63
N ARG A 84 -10.95 -1.19 20.48
CA ARG A 84 -11.42 -2.52 20.06
C ARG A 84 -12.71 -2.47 19.24
N THR A 85 -13.58 -1.49 19.50
CA THR A 85 -14.79 -1.27 18.70
C THR A 85 -14.44 -0.86 17.28
N GLU A 86 -13.47 0.03 17.11
CA GLU A 86 -13.02 0.43 15.77
C GLU A 86 -12.39 -0.74 15.00
N TYR A 87 -11.56 -1.53 15.68
CA TYR A 87 -11.02 -2.77 15.12
C TYR A 87 -12.15 -3.70 14.63
N GLN A 88 -13.20 -3.91 15.43
CA GLN A 88 -14.33 -4.77 15.07
C GLN A 88 -15.06 -4.26 13.82
N GLN A 89 -15.26 -2.94 13.71
CA GLN A 89 -15.90 -2.33 12.53
C GLN A 89 -15.05 -2.52 11.26
N TYR A 90 -13.73 -2.42 11.36
CA TYR A 90 -12.84 -2.69 10.22
C TYR A 90 -12.82 -4.18 9.88
N SER A 91 -12.80 -5.05 10.89
CA SER A 91 -12.87 -6.51 10.72
C SER A 91 -14.14 -6.93 9.98
N GLN A 92 -15.31 -6.43 10.39
CA GLN A 92 -16.58 -6.68 9.70
C GLN A 92 -16.59 -6.21 8.24
N ARG A 93 -16.06 -5.01 7.97
CA ARG A 93 -15.96 -4.47 6.60
C ARG A 93 -15.00 -5.27 5.73
N ARG A 94 -13.87 -5.70 6.29
CA ARG A 94 -12.90 -6.60 5.65
C ARG A 94 -13.55 -7.93 5.29
N ASP A 95 -14.26 -8.55 6.24
CA ASP A 95 -14.91 -9.86 6.04
C ASP A 95 -16.01 -9.77 4.98
N ALA A 96 -16.78 -8.68 4.95
CA ALA A 96 -17.74 -8.41 3.88
C ALA A 96 -17.05 -8.27 2.51
N ALA A 97 -15.89 -7.60 2.45
CA ALA A 97 -15.13 -7.44 1.21
C ALA A 97 -14.48 -8.74 0.72
N LEU A 98 -14.12 -9.66 1.64
CA LEU A 98 -13.70 -11.02 1.30
C LEU A 98 -14.87 -11.82 0.73
N ALA A 99 -16.02 -11.79 1.41
CA ALA A 99 -17.23 -12.50 0.98
C ALA A 99 -17.74 -12.00 -0.39
N SER A 100 -17.57 -10.71 -0.70
CA SER A 100 -17.93 -10.13 -2.00
C SER A 100 -16.89 -10.34 -3.09
N GLY A 101 -15.71 -10.89 -2.78
CA GLY A 101 -14.60 -11.05 -3.72
C GLY A 101 -13.85 -9.75 -4.06
N SER A 102 -14.10 -8.65 -3.34
CA SER A 102 -13.34 -7.39 -3.51
C SER A 102 -11.95 -7.45 -2.88
N LEU A 103 -11.77 -8.32 -1.88
CA LEU A 103 -10.49 -8.72 -1.33
C LEU A 103 -10.24 -10.20 -1.56
N THR A 104 -8.96 -10.56 -1.64
CA THR A 104 -8.48 -11.94 -1.60
C THR A 104 -7.39 -12.02 -0.56
N GLU A 105 -7.49 -12.98 0.37
CA GLU A 105 -6.41 -13.27 1.31
C GLU A 105 -5.19 -13.83 0.57
N ILE A 106 -4.01 -13.36 0.93
CA ILE A 106 -2.74 -13.78 0.30
C ILE A 106 -1.73 -14.17 1.37
N ALA A 107 -0.75 -14.98 0.97
CA ALA A 107 0.43 -15.23 1.80
C ALA A 107 1.19 -13.92 2.09
N PRO A 108 1.90 -13.83 3.23
CA PRO A 108 2.76 -12.69 3.55
C PRO A 108 3.69 -12.34 2.38
N PRO A 109 3.71 -11.08 1.92
CA PRO A 109 4.61 -10.69 0.84
C PRO A 109 6.07 -10.82 1.26
N SER A 110 6.91 -11.32 0.37
CA SER A 110 8.35 -11.53 0.64
C SER A 110 9.12 -10.26 0.98
N PHE A 111 8.61 -9.09 0.59
CA PHE A 111 9.21 -7.79 0.91
C PHE A 111 8.81 -7.26 2.28
N ASP A 112 7.74 -7.78 2.90
CA ASP A 112 7.25 -7.27 4.18
C ASP A 112 7.94 -7.93 5.38
N SER A 113 8.94 -8.78 5.12
CA SER A 113 9.82 -9.38 6.13
C SER A 113 10.75 -8.37 6.81
N GLU A 114 10.81 -7.12 6.34
CA GLU A 114 11.59 -6.02 6.94
C GLU A 114 10.81 -5.18 7.97
N GLY A 115 9.52 -5.47 8.19
CA GLY A 115 8.70 -4.77 9.18
C GLY A 115 9.06 -5.17 10.62
N ALA A 116 9.22 -4.16 11.49
CA ALA A 116 9.51 -4.31 12.91
C ALA A 116 8.58 -5.37 13.53
N GLY A 117 9.17 -6.33 14.25
CA GLY A 117 8.48 -7.46 14.86
C GLY A 117 7.23 -7.05 15.63
N SER A 118 6.09 -7.03 14.94
CA SER A 118 4.79 -6.96 15.57
C SER A 118 4.56 -8.33 16.16
N ALA A 119 4.51 -8.41 17.48
CA ALA A 119 4.18 -9.65 18.18
C ALA A 119 2.72 -10.13 17.92
N GLY A 120 1.95 -9.37 17.13
CA GLY A 120 0.61 -9.72 16.66
C GLY A 120 0.61 -10.49 15.34
N SER A 121 -0.42 -11.31 15.16
CA SER A 121 -0.72 -11.98 13.90
C SER A 121 -1.08 -10.93 12.83
N VAL A 122 -0.47 -11.00 11.64
CA VAL A 122 -0.75 -10.10 10.51
C VAL A 122 -1.33 -10.91 9.36
N MET A 123 -2.47 -10.47 8.83
CA MET A 123 -3.11 -11.05 7.67
C MET A 123 -2.98 -10.09 6.49
N TYR A 124 -2.76 -10.64 5.30
CA TYR A 124 -2.56 -9.86 4.10
C TYR A 124 -3.69 -10.08 3.11
N TYR A 125 -4.11 -8.99 2.48
CA TYR A 125 -5.21 -8.99 1.55
C TYR A 125 -4.83 -8.21 0.30
N ARG A 126 -5.10 -8.78 -0.87
CA ARG A 126 -5.00 -8.10 -2.16
C ARG A 126 -6.38 -7.64 -2.61
N CYS A 127 -6.50 -6.38 -3.00
CA CYS A 127 -7.70 -5.90 -3.68
C CYS A 127 -7.75 -6.45 -5.11
N THR A 128 -8.89 -7.01 -5.50
CA THR A 128 -9.09 -7.55 -6.86
C THR A 128 -9.30 -6.47 -7.93
N HIS A 129 -9.56 -5.22 -7.53
CA HIS A 129 -9.82 -4.11 -8.44
C HIS A 129 -8.59 -3.24 -8.72
N CYS A 130 -7.78 -2.96 -7.69
CA CYS A 130 -6.61 -2.11 -7.82
C CYS A 130 -5.31 -2.79 -7.39
N HIS A 131 -5.33 -4.08 -7.07
CA HIS A 131 -4.17 -4.90 -6.72
C HIS A 131 -3.33 -4.42 -5.53
N SER A 132 -3.74 -3.34 -4.86
CA SER A 132 -3.13 -2.89 -3.62
C SER A 132 -3.17 -4.00 -2.58
N ILE A 133 -2.07 -4.13 -1.84
CA ILE A 133 -1.97 -5.08 -0.74
C ILE A 133 -2.14 -4.33 0.56
N TRP A 134 -2.93 -4.92 1.44
CA TRP A 134 -3.25 -4.39 2.75
C TRP A 134 -2.87 -5.38 3.83
N ALA A 135 -2.29 -4.87 4.91
CA ALA A 135 -1.99 -5.60 6.13
C ALA A 135 -3.04 -5.26 7.18
N PHE A 136 -3.65 -6.30 7.73
CA PHE A 136 -4.53 -6.21 8.89
C PHE A 136 -3.80 -6.82 10.08
N VAL A 137 -3.44 -5.97 11.04
CA VAL A 137 -2.70 -6.38 12.23
C VAL A 137 -3.71 -6.63 13.34
N GLU A 138 -3.69 -7.84 13.89
CA GLU A 138 -4.53 -8.21 15.01
C GLU A 138 -4.16 -7.44 16.28
N PRO A 139 -5.11 -7.17 17.19
CA PRO A 139 -4.83 -6.48 18.42
C PRO A 139 -4.04 -7.38 19.38
N GLU A 140 -2.98 -6.87 19.98
CA GLU A 140 -2.17 -7.62 20.94
C GLU A 140 -1.89 -6.78 22.20
N LYS A 141 -2.13 -7.35 23.39
CA LYS A 141 -1.94 -6.66 24.69
C LYS A 141 -2.57 -5.26 24.70
N ALA A 142 -1.75 -4.22 24.81
CA ALA A 142 -2.18 -2.81 24.86
C ALA A 142 -2.46 -2.20 23.47
N GLU A 143 -2.13 -2.91 22.39
CA GLU A 143 -2.41 -2.46 21.03
C GLU A 143 -3.79 -2.90 20.57
N ASN A 144 -4.43 -2.04 19.77
CA ASN A 144 -5.76 -2.29 19.23
C ASN A 144 -5.74 -2.85 17.81
N GLY A 145 -4.56 -3.11 17.23
CA GLY A 145 -4.39 -3.53 15.85
C GLY A 145 -4.34 -2.36 14.86
N SER A 146 -4.20 -2.69 13.57
CA SER A 146 -4.16 -1.68 12.51
C SER A 146 -4.61 -2.20 11.15
N TRP A 147 -4.94 -1.24 10.27
CA TRP A 147 -5.18 -1.47 8.86
C TRP A 147 -4.22 -0.60 8.06
N ASN A 148 -3.30 -1.19 7.31
CA ASN A 148 -2.28 -0.45 6.59
C ASN A 148 -2.18 -0.90 5.14
N ARG A 149 -1.98 0.04 4.22
CA ARG A 149 -1.64 -0.31 2.83
C ARG A 149 -0.14 -0.49 2.70
N VAL A 150 0.29 -1.63 2.19
CA VAL A 150 1.71 -1.95 2.00
C VAL A 150 2.18 -1.72 0.55
N ILE A 151 1.27 -1.71 -0.43
CA ILE A 151 1.54 -1.32 -1.84
C ILE A 151 0.27 -0.84 -2.56
#